data_AF-A0A3M1PBV0-F1
#
_entry.id   AF-A0A3M1PBV0-F1
#
_cell.length_a   1.000
_cell.length_b   1.000
_cell.length_c   1.000
_cell.angle_alpha   90.00
_cell.angle_beta   90.00
_cell.angle_gamma   90.00
#
_symmetry.space_group_name_H-M   'P 1'
#
loop_
_entity.id
_entity.type
_entity.pdbx_description
1 polymer ?
#
loop_
_entity_poly.entity_id
_entity_poly.type
_entity_poly.pdbx_seq_one_letter_code
_entity_poly.pdbx_strand_id
1 'polypeptide(L)'
;MQTIVIGAILWAVFALLFFLLFSVPLPGQGRPEWYGITTYFLENIAFLAASVLCFRNWRSPLIVSGRAVWLLIGLGMLSFFIGNLILGQWEIGWGKEPDASPADLFFLLMYLLVGTGMFLAVTSRKLNLAIWQWLGVVGVGVLGIVIAWFIYNGVGIAPAAAWLNPPAIAQT
;
A
#
# COMPACT_ATOMS: atom_id res chain seq x y z
N MET A 1 -21.15 -14.13 -5.00
CA MET A 1 -20.07 -13.26 -5.53
C MET A 1 -20.39 -11.78 -5.29
N GLN A 2 -21.57 -11.31 -5.69
CA GLN A 2 -22.02 -9.92 -5.52
C GLN A 2 -21.93 -9.39 -4.08
N THR A 3 -22.33 -10.17 -3.07
CA THR A 3 -22.25 -9.77 -1.65
C THR A 3 -20.82 -9.47 -1.20
N ILE A 4 -19.84 -10.26 -1.66
CA ILE A 4 -18.41 -10.06 -1.32
C ILE A 4 -17.91 -8.76 -1.95
N VAL A 5 -18.28 -8.50 -3.20
CA VAL A 5 -17.88 -7.28 -3.93
C VAL A 5 -18.47 -6.04 -3.26
N ILE A 6 -19.77 -6.06 -2.94
CA ILE A 6 -20.43 -4.96 -2.24
C ILE A 6 -19.78 -4.73 -0.87
N GLY A 7 -19.53 -5.82 -0.12
CA GLY A 7 -18.84 -5.72 1.18
C GLY A 7 -17.45 -5.10 1.07
N ALA A 8 -16.66 -5.50 0.07
CA ALA A 8 -15.33 -4.93 -0.17
C ALA A 8 -15.38 -3.45 -0.55
N ILE A 9 -16.35 -3.05 -1.39
CA ILE A 9 -16.54 -1.64 -1.76
C ILE A 9 -16.95 -0.82 -0.54
N LEU A 10 -17.92 -1.29 0.26
CA LEU A 10 -18.36 -0.61 1.47
C LEU A 10 -17.21 -0.46 2.47
N TRP A 11 -16.40 -1.50 2.65
CA TRP A 11 -15.22 -1.45 3.51
C TRP A 11 -14.19 -0.42 3.02
N ALA A 12 -13.91 -0.41 1.72
CA ALA A 12 -12.98 0.54 1.12
C ALA A 12 -13.47 1.99 1.23
N VAL A 13 -14.75 2.25 0.96
CA VAL A 13 -15.35 3.58 1.10
C VAL A 13 -15.32 4.03 2.55
N PHE A 14 -15.66 3.14 3.49
CA PHE A 14 -15.59 3.44 4.92
C PHE A 14 -14.16 3.79 5.36
N ALA A 15 -13.16 2.98 4.98
CA ALA A 15 -11.76 3.24 5.31
C ALA A 15 -11.24 4.54 4.68
N LEU A 16 -11.62 4.82 3.44
CA LEU A 16 -11.27 6.07 2.76
C LEU A 16 -11.86 7.29 3.48
N LEU A 17 -13.15 7.25 3.83
CA LEU A 17 -13.80 8.35 4.55
C LEU A 17 -13.18 8.55 5.94
N PHE A 18 -12.88 7.46 6.65
CA PHE A 18 -12.17 7.53 7.93
C PHE A 18 -10.83 8.24 7.79
N PHE A 19 -10.01 7.85 6.80
CA PHE A 19 -8.72 8.47 6.56
C PHE A 19 -8.86 9.96 6.21
N LEU A 20 -9.76 10.31 5.30
CA LEU A 20 -9.94 11.71 4.86
C LEU A 20 -10.45 12.62 5.99
N LEU A 21 -11.29 12.11 6.89
CA LEU A 21 -11.89 12.91 7.96
C LEU A 21 -10.97 13.06 9.17
N PHE A 22 -10.09 12.09 9.45
CA PHE A 22 -9.38 12.02 10.73
C PHE A 22 -7.85 11.96 10.62
N SER A 23 -7.27 11.96 9.41
CA SER A 23 -5.82 11.84 9.24
C SER A 23 -5.03 13.09 9.65
N VAL A 24 -5.62 14.28 9.58
CA VAL A 24 -4.92 15.54 9.88
C VAL A 24 -4.96 15.82 11.38
N PRO A 25 -3.82 15.82 12.10
CA PRO A 25 -3.79 16.18 13.51
C PRO A 25 -4.00 17.69 13.70
N LEU A 26 -4.49 18.07 14.89
CA LEU A 26 -4.58 19.48 15.29
C LEU A 26 -3.17 20.10 15.39
N PRO A 27 -3.01 21.40 15.05
CA PRO A 27 -1.70 22.06 15.14
C PRO A 27 -1.09 21.91 16.54
N GLY A 28 0.15 21.41 16.61
CA GLY A 28 0.88 21.23 17.86
C GLY A 28 0.51 19.97 18.65
N GLN A 29 -0.36 19.09 18.13
CA GLN A 29 -0.66 17.80 18.74
C GLN A 29 -0.25 16.64 17.83
N GLY A 30 0.18 15.53 18.46
CA GLY A 30 0.36 14.26 17.77
C GLY A 30 -0.98 13.67 17.31
N ARG A 31 -0.92 12.72 16.40
CA ARG A 31 -2.11 11.97 15.97
C ARG A 31 -2.62 11.10 17.13
N PRO A 32 -3.93 11.08 17.41
CA PRO A 32 -4.44 10.35 18.56
C PRO A 32 -4.33 8.83 18.37
N GLU A 33 -4.11 8.10 19.46
CA GLU A 33 -3.86 6.65 19.44
C GLU A 33 -5.03 5.85 18.84
N TRP A 34 -6.27 6.23 19.13
CA TRP A 34 -7.47 5.58 18.59
C TRP A 34 -7.49 5.61 17.06
N TYR A 35 -6.94 6.65 16.44
CA TYR A 35 -6.85 6.75 14.99
C TYR A 35 -5.86 5.71 14.45
N GLY A 36 -4.71 5.56 15.10
CA GLY A 36 -3.71 4.54 14.75
C GLY A 36 -4.30 3.14 14.86
N ILE A 37 -4.89 2.81 16.02
CA ILE A 37 -5.54 1.51 16.26
C ILE A 37 -6.60 1.21 15.19
N THR A 38 -7.46 2.18 14.89
CA THR A 38 -8.53 1.99 13.91
C THR A 38 -7.96 1.80 12.50
N THR A 39 -6.93 2.56 12.12
CA THR A 39 -6.28 2.42 10.81
C THR A 39 -5.69 1.02 10.63
N TYR A 40 -4.96 0.52 11.63
CA TYR A 40 -4.45 -0.85 11.61
C TYR A 40 -5.58 -1.87 11.50
N PHE A 41 -6.68 -1.70 12.24
CA PHE A 41 -7.80 -2.63 12.18
C PHE A 41 -8.43 -2.68 10.79
N LEU A 42 -8.69 -1.52 10.19
CA LEU A 42 -9.29 -1.42 8.85
C LEU A 42 -8.41 -2.04 7.78
N GLU A 43 -7.11 -1.75 7.86
CA GLU A 43 -6.12 -2.26 6.91
C GLU A 43 -5.91 -3.77 7.06
N ASN A 44 -5.73 -4.26 8.29
CA ASN A 44 -5.53 -5.69 8.56
C ASN A 44 -6.69 -6.54 8.06
N ILE A 45 -7.94 -6.12 8.28
CA ILE A 45 -9.11 -6.84 7.78
C ILE A 45 -9.11 -6.88 6.24
N ALA A 46 -8.77 -5.77 5.59
CA ALA A 46 -8.71 -5.72 4.14
C ALA A 46 -7.68 -6.70 3.57
N PHE A 47 -6.45 -6.70 4.11
CA PHE A 47 -5.39 -7.60 3.65
C PHE A 47 -5.67 -9.07 3.97
N LEU A 48 -6.23 -9.37 5.15
CA LEU A 48 -6.63 -10.73 5.51
C LEU A 48 -7.75 -11.23 4.59
N ALA A 49 -8.79 -10.43 4.36
CA ALA A 49 -9.88 -10.79 3.47
C ALA A 49 -9.38 -10.99 2.02
N ALA A 50 -8.51 -10.11 1.53
CA ALA A 50 -7.89 -10.25 0.22
C ALA A 50 -7.07 -11.54 0.10
N SER A 51 -6.28 -11.86 1.12
CA SER A 51 -5.50 -13.10 1.19
C SER A 51 -6.39 -14.34 1.12
N VAL A 52 -7.46 -14.39 1.91
CA VAL A 52 -8.43 -15.51 1.91
C VAL A 52 -9.09 -15.68 0.54
N LEU A 53 -9.52 -14.58 -0.10
CA LEU A 53 -10.12 -14.62 -1.43
C LEU A 53 -9.13 -15.12 -2.49
N CYS A 54 -7.86 -14.72 -2.38
CA CYS A 54 -6.80 -15.19 -3.28
C CYS A 54 -6.53 -16.70 -3.09
N PHE A 55 -6.47 -17.20 -1.86
CA PHE A 55 -6.31 -18.63 -1.60
C PHE A 55 -7.50 -19.46 -2.07
N ARG A 56 -8.72 -18.93 -1.95
CA ARG A 56 -9.91 -19.54 -2.55
C ARG A 56 -9.74 -19.67 -4.06
N ASN A 57 -9.28 -18.62 -4.74
CA ASN A 57 -9.08 -18.63 -6.20
C ASN A 57 -7.93 -19.56 -6.62
N TRP A 58 -6.86 -19.65 -5.84
CA TRP A 58 -5.75 -20.59 -6.07
C TRP A 58 -6.21 -22.05 -6.08
N ARG A 59 -7.18 -22.41 -5.22
CA ARG A 59 -7.74 -23.77 -5.16
C ARG A 59 -8.72 -24.08 -6.29
N SER A 60 -9.18 -23.08 -7.03
CA SER A 60 -10.14 -23.29 -8.12
C SER A 60 -9.46 -23.82 -9.38
N PRO A 61 -9.89 -24.98 -9.93
CA PRO A 61 -9.33 -25.53 -11.16
C PRO A 61 -9.79 -24.76 -12.42
N LEU A 62 -10.83 -23.91 -12.30
CA LEU A 62 -11.44 -23.17 -13.41
C LEU A 62 -10.86 -21.76 -13.59
N ILE A 63 -9.80 -21.41 -12.85
CA ILE A 63 -9.27 -20.04 -12.82
C ILE A 63 -8.38 -19.77 -14.06
N VAL A 64 -8.84 -18.86 -14.93
CA VAL A 64 -8.18 -18.55 -16.22
C VAL A 64 -6.83 -17.84 -16.02
N SER A 65 -6.66 -17.09 -14.93
CA SER A 65 -5.44 -16.34 -14.63
C SER A 65 -4.29 -17.18 -14.05
N GLY A 66 -4.47 -18.49 -13.90
CA GLY A 66 -3.44 -19.38 -13.39
C GLY A 66 -3.39 -19.44 -11.86
N ARG A 67 -3.25 -20.66 -11.33
CA ARG A 67 -3.28 -20.92 -9.89
C ARG A 67 -2.11 -20.26 -9.15
N ALA A 68 -0.91 -20.32 -9.71
CA ALA A 68 0.31 -19.75 -9.11
C ALA A 68 0.20 -18.23 -8.90
N VAL A 69 -0.45 -17.51 -9.82
CA VAL A 69 -0.68 -16.06 -9.71
C VAL A 69 -1.44 -15.72 -8.44
N TRP A 70 -2.57 -16.40 -8.21
CA TRP A 70 -3.40 -16.16 -7.03
C TRP A 70 -2.72 -16.64 -5.74
N LEU A 71 -1.92 -17.70 -5.79
CA LEU A 71 -1.14 -18.14 -4.63
C LEU A 71 -0.14 -17.06 -4.22
N LEU A 72 0.66 -16.55 -5.16
CA LEU A 72 1.67 -15.55 -4.89
C LEU A 72 1.08 -14.22 -4.42
N ILE A 73 0.01 -13.76 -5.07
CA ILE A 73 -0.70 -12.56 -4.61
C ILE A 73 -1.29 -12.78 -3.21
N GLY A 74 -1.91 -13.94 -2.96
CA GLY A 74 -2.47 -14.27 -1.64
C GLY A 74 -1.43 -14.36 -0.52
N LEU A 75 -0.26 -14.94 -0.80
CA LEU A 75 0.88 -14.97 0.12
C LEU A 75 1.44 -13.56 0.34
N GLY A 76 1.48 -12.71 -0.69
CA GLY A 76 1.87 -11.31 -0.55
C GLY A 76 0.92 -10.51 0.35
N MET A 77 -0.39 -10.65 0.17
CA MET A 77 -1.38 -10.01 1.06
C MET A 77 -1.29 -10.55 2.49
N LEU A 78 -1.03 -11.85 2.67
CA LEU A 78 -0.82 -12.44 4.00
C LEU A 78 0.45 -11.90 4.65
N SER A 79 1.53 -11.75 3.88
CA SER A 79 2.78 -11.17 4.36
C SER A 79 2.56 -9.75 4.88
N PHE A 80 1.85 -8.92 4.11
CA PHE A 80 1.50 -7.57 4.54
C PHE A 80 0.70 -7.56 5.85
N PHE A 81 -0.32 -8.42 5.95
CA PHE A 81 -1.11 -8.58 7.17
C PHE A 81 -0.23 -8.94 8.38
N ILE A 82 0.69 -9.91 8.24
CA ILE A 82 1.62 -10.27 9.32
C ILE A 82 2.54 -9.11 9.67
N GLY A 83 3.08 -8.42 8.66
CA GLY A 83 3.88 -7.20 8.85
C GLY A 83 3.12 -6.15 9.64
N ASN A 84 1.86 -5.89 9.29
CA ASN A 84 1.02 -4.93 9.99
C ASN A 84 0.70 -5.30 11.43
N LEU A 85 0.55 -6.58 11.77
CA LEU A 85 0.40 -7.01 13.16
C LEU A 85 1.68 -6.73 13.97
N ILE A 86 2.84 -7.03 13.38
CA ILE A 86 4.14 -6.78 14.01
C ILE A 86 4.37 -5.28 14.18
N LEU A 87 4.09 -4.49 13.14
CA LEU A 87 4.25 -3.03 13.17
C LEU A 87 3.27 -2.38 14.15
N GLY A 88 2.00 -2.81 14.17
CA GLY A 88 1.03 -2.31 15.15
C GLY A 88 1.46 -2.60 16.60
N GLN A 89 2.01 -3.79 16.87
CA GLN A 89 2.57 -4.10 18.19
C GLN A 89 3.84 -3.27 18.48
N TRP A 90 4.66 -2.98 17.47
CA TRP A 90 5.88 -2.17 17.59
C TRP A 90 5.57 -0.71 17.93
N GLU A 91 4.64 -0.09 17.19
CA GLU A 91 4.27 1.31 17.37
C GLU A 91 3.38 1.50 18.60
N ILE A 92 2.26 0.77 18.69
CA ILE A 92 1.25 1.01 19.74
C ILE A 92 1.66 0.31 21.03
N GLY A 93 2.10 -0.94 20.94
CA GLY A 93 2.42 -1.74 22.11
C GLY A 93 3.76 -1.39 22.76
N TRP A 94 4.76 -1.00 21.97
CA TRP A 94 6.09 -0.64 22.47
C TRP A 94 6.43 0.84 22.34
N GLY A 95 5.56 1.66 21.74
CA GLY A 95 5.78 3.11 21.64
C GLY A 95 6.98 3.49 20.78
N LYS A 96 7.41 2.61 19.87
CA LYS A 96 8.62 2.84 19.05
C LYS A 96 8.28 3.53 17.74
N GLU A 97 9.25 4.28 17.24
CA GLU A 97 9.15 4.92 15.93
C GLU A 97 9.13 3.87 14.80
N PRO A 98 8.44 4.18 13.69
CA PRO A 98 8.21 3.25 12.58
C PRO A 98 9.38 3.08 11.61
N ASP A 99 10.53 3.72 11.87
CA ASP A 99 11.59 3.92 10.88
C ASP A 99 12.27 2.63 10.41
N ALA A 100 12.52 1.70 11.33
CA ALA A 100 13.08 0.39 11.03
C ALA A 100 12.48 -0.63 11.98
N SER A 101 11.68 -1.55 11.43
CA SER A 101 10.91 -2.51 12.20
C SER A 101 11.13 -3.94 11.70
N PRO A 102 10.94 -4.95 12.55
CA PRO A 102 10.91 -6.34 12.09
C PRO A 102 9.81 -6.62 11.04
N ALA A 103 8.82 -5.74 10.92
CA ALA A 103 7.77 -5.85 9.91
C ALA A 103 8.27 -5.57 8.48
N ASP A 104 9.37 -4.82 8.33
CA ASP A 104 9.91 -4.41 7.02
C ASP A 104 10.24 -5.62 6.14
N LEU A 105 10.74 -6.71 6.75
CA LEU A 105 10.98 -7.97 6.05
C LEU A 105 9.69 -8.51 5.39
N PHE A 106 8.56 -8.42 6.07
CA PHE A 106 7.28 -8.89 5.57
C PHE A 106 6.72 -7.97 4.49
N PHE A 107 6.95 -6.67 4.58
CA PHE A 107 6.58 -5.72 3.53
C PHE A 107 7.42 -5.92 2.26
N LEU A 108 8.73 -6.12 2.39
CA LEU A 108 9.61 -6.48 1.26
C LEU A 108 9.19 -7.81 0.61
N LEU A 109 8.86 -8.80 1.43
CA LEU A 109 8.37 -10.09 0.96
C LEU A 109 7.03 -9.94 0.21
N MET A 110 6.13 -9.06 0.66
CA MET A 110 4.90 -8.73 -0.07
C MET A 110 5.21 -8.20 -1.47
N TYR A 111 6.12 -7.23 -1.61
CA TYR A 111 6.48 -6.68 -2.93
C TYR A 111 7.04 -7.76 -3.87
N LEU A 112 7.92 -8.62 -3.36
CA LEU A 112 8.50 -9.71 -4.15
C LEU A 112 7.43 -10.71 -4.62
N LEU A 113 6.55 -11.13 -3.72
CA LEU A 113 5.49 -12.10 -4.03
C LEU A 113 4.43 -11.53 -4.97
N VAL A 114 3.92 -10.33 -4.68
CA VAL A 114 2.92 -9.66 -5.54
C VAL A 114 3.52 -9.33 -6.90
N GLY A 115 4.74 -8.77 -6.94
CA GLY A 115 5.45 -8.47 -8.18
C GLY A 115 5.66 -9.72 -9.05
N THR A 116 6.09 -10.82 -8.44
CA THR A 116 6.23 -12.11 -9.16
C THR A 116 4.88 -12.64 -9.64
N GLY A 117 3.84 -12.54 -8.82
CA GLY A 117 2.48 -12.94 -9.20
C GLY A 117 1.93 -12.12 -10.38
N MET A 118 2.14 -10.81 -10.37
CA MET A 118 1.78 -9.91 -11.48
C MET A 118 2.57 -10.23 -12.75
N PHE A 119 3.88 -10.48 -12.63
CA PHE A 119 4.72 -10.88 -13.76
C PHE A 119 4.25 -12.20 -14.39
N LEU A 120 3.92 -13.20 -13.57
CA LEU A 120 3.35 -14.47 -14.03
C LEU A 120 1.97 -14.29 -14.67
N ALA A 121 1.16 -13.36 -14.17
CA ALA A 121 -0.15 -13.05 -14.75
C ALA A 121 -0.06 -12.52 -16.18
N VAL A 122 1.03 -11.82 -16.51
CA VAL A 122 1.32 -11.27 -17.83
C VAL A 122 1.99 -12.33 -18.72
N THR A 123 3.06 -12.97 -18.24
CA THR A 123 3.87 -13.91 -19.02
C THR A 123 3.16 -15.23 -19.35
N SER A 124 2.20 -15.66 -18.52
CA SER A 124 1.35 -16.82 -18.84
C SER A 124 0.44 -16.59 -20.05
N ARG A 125 0.24 -15.34 -20.46
CA ARG A 125 -0.48 -15.00 -21.69
C ARG A 125 0.53 -14.88 -22.82
N LYS A 126 0.26 -15.55 -23.95
CA LYS A 126 1.00 -15.35 -25.21
C LYS A 126 0.70 -13.94 -25.75
N LEU A 127 1.29 -12.92 -25.13
CA LEU A 127 1.15 -11.54 -25.54
C LEU A 127 2.00 -11.32 -26.79
N ASN A 128 1.35 -11.29 -27.95
CA ASN A 128 1.97 -10.89 -29.20
C ASN A 128 1.98 -9.35 -29.28
N LEU A 129 2.79 -8.73 -28.42
CA LEU A 129 2.95 -7.29 -28.38
C LEU A 129 3.90 -6.86 -29.50
N ALA A 130 3.49 -5.85 -30.27
CA ALA A 130 4.40 -5.19 -31.19
C ALA A 130 5.56 -4.55 -30.42
N ILE A 131 6.72 -4.41 -31.05
CA ILE A 131 7.92 -3.80 -30.43
C ILE A 131 7.64 -2.42 -29.81
N TRP A 132 6.73 -1.65 -30.40
CA TRP A 132 6.29 -0.34 -29.89
C TRP A 132 5.50 -0.42 -28.59
N GLN A 133 4.74 -1.50 -28.38
CA GLN A 133 4.02 -1.71 -27.12
C GLN A 133 4.98 -2.14 -26.01
N TRP A 134 6.00 -2.92 -26.33
CA TRP A 134 7.10 -3.23 -25.40
C TRP A 134 7.88 -1.97 -25.00
N LEU A 135 8.19 -1.10 -25.96
CA LEU A 135 8.79 0.21 -25.67
C LEU A 135 7.89 1.06 -24.77
N GLY A 136 6.56 1.02 -24.97
CA GLY A 136 5.61 1.69 -24.08
C GLY A 136 5.68 1.15 -22.64
N VAL A 137 5.68 -0.17 -22.46
CA VAL A 137 5.77 -0.80 -21.12
C VAL A 137 7.09 -0.43 -20.43
N VAL A 138 8.22 -0.54 -21.14
CA VAL A 138 9.53 -0.17 -20.60
C VAL A 138 9.59 1.33 -20.30
N GLY A 139 9.06 2.17 -21.20
CA GLY A 139 9.02 3.62 -21.03
C GLY A 139 8.25 4.06 -19.79
N VAL A 140 7.08 3.47 -19.54
CA VAL A 140 6.31 3.74 -18.30
C VAL A 140 7.08 3.28 -17.07
N GLY A 141 7.73 2.12 -17.12
CA GLY A 141 8.57 1.62 -16.03
C GLY A 141 9.75 2.55 -15.71
N VAL A 142 10.49 2.96 -16.74
CA VAL A 142 11.62 3.90 -16.61
C VAL A 142 11.14 5.26 -16.09
N LEU A 143 10.04 5.78 -16.63
CA LEU A 143 9.45 7.05 -16.17
C LEU A 143 9.09 6.98 -14.69
N GLY A 144 8.47 5.89 -14.23
CA GLY A 144 8.18 5.67 -12.82
C GLY A 144 9.44 5.67 -11.94
N ILE A 145 10.52 5.01 -12.39
CA ILE A 145 11.81 5.00 -11.68
C ILE A 145 12.42 6.41 -11.61
N VAL A 146 12.39 7.16 -12.73
CA VAL A 146 12.91 8.53 -12.79
C VAL A 146 12.11 9.45 -11.85
N ILE A 147 10.78 9.34 -11.82
CA ILE A 147 9.93 10.10 -10.90
C ILE A 147 10.28 9.75 -9.45
N ALA A 148 10.39 8.45 -9.11
CA ALA A 148 10.75 8.02 -7.76
C ALA A 148 12.14 8.53 -7.35
N TRP A 149 13.13 8.44 -8.24
CA TRP A 149 14.47 8.99 -8.03
C TRP A 149 14.44 10.50 -7.85
N PHE A 150 13.64 11.22 -8.64
CA PHE A 150 13.47 12.65 -8.51
C PHE A 150 12.78 13.04 -7.20
N ILE A 151 11.79 12.29 -6.73
CA ILE A 151 11.17 12.55 -5.41
C ILE A 151 12.19 12.31 -4.31
N TYR A 152 12.96 11.22 -4.40
CA TYR A 152 13.97 10.87 -3.40
C TYR A 152 15.12 11.89 -3.31
N ASN A 153 15.60 12.40 -4.44
CA ASN A 153 16.75 13.33 -4.48
C ASN A 153 16.35 14.82 -4.60
N GLY A 154 15.18 15.11 -5.18
CA GLY A 154 14.69 16.45 -5.51
C GLY A 154 13.90 17.10 -4.39
N VAL A 155 13.43 16.35 -3.39
CA VAL A 155 13.05 16.91 -2.08
C VAL A 155 14.33 17.17 -1.27
N GLY A 156 15.22 17.98 -1.83
CA GLY A 156 16.23 18.68 -1.07
C GLY A 156 15.54 19.76 -0.25
N ILE A 157 15.62 19.65 1.07
CA ILE A 157 15.32 20.64 2.12
C ILE A 157 15.00 22.04 1.56
N ALA A 158 13.74 22.31 1.23
CA ALA A 158 13.25 23.68 1.29
C ALA A 158 13.07 23.97 2.78
N PRO A 159 13.80 24.93 3.39
CA PRO A 159 13.57 25.27 4.78
C PRO A 159 12.11 25.70 4.90
N ALA A 160 11.39 25.10 5.87
CA ALA A 160 10.00 25.43 6.21
C ALA A 160 9.79 26.94 6.49
N ALA A 161 10.87 27.71 6.63
CA ALA A 161 10.90 29.16 6.76
C ALA A 161 10.39 29.93 5.53
N ALA A 162 10.30 29.34 4.33
CA ALA A 162 9.86 30.09 3.14
C ALA A 162 8.37 30.49 3.16
N TRP A 163 7.55 29.85 4.01
CA TRP A 163 6.10 30.08 4.10
C TRP A 163 5.66 30.76 5.40
N LEU A 164 6.59 31.09 6.30
CA LEU A 164 6.33 31.70 7.62
C LEU A 164 6.72 33.18 7.67
N ASN A 165 6.60 33.94 6.58
CA ASN A 165 6.51 35.39 6.71
C ASN A 165 5.07 35.73 7.13
N PRO A 166 4.80 36.14 8.39
CA PRO A 166 3.49 36.64 8.73
C PRO A 166 3.18 37.86 7.86
N PRO A 167 1.92 38.05 7.40
CA PRO A 167 1.54 39.28 6.73
C PRO A 167 1.85 40.47 7.65
N ALA A 168 2.37 41.55 7.08
CA ALA A 168 2.88 42.77 7.75
C ALA A 168 1.89 43.49 8.69
N ILE A 169 0.70 42.93 8.92
CA ILE A 169 -0.36 43.46 9.78
C ILE A 169 -0.14 43.06 11.26
N ALA A 170 0.74 42.10 11.56
CA ALA A 170 0.95 41.59 12.92
C ALA A 170 2.22 42.12 13.64
N GLN A 171 2.67 43.34 13.34
CA GLN A 171 3.86 43.95 13.97
C GLN A 171 3.61 45.30 14.67
N THR A 172 2.39 45.57 15.13
CA THR A 172 2.08 46.71 16.01
C THR A 172 1.35 46.28 17.26
#